data_AF-A0A944ET12-F1
#
_entry.id   AF-A0A944ET12-F1
#
_cell.length_a   1.000
_cell.length_b   1.000
_cell.length_c   1.000
_cell.angle_alpha   90.00
_cell.angle_beta   90.00
_cell.angle_gamma   90.00
#
_symmetry.space_group_name_H-M   'P 1'
#
loop_
_entity.id
_entity.type
_entity.pdbx_description
1 polymer ?
#
loop_
_entity_poly.entity_id
_entity_poly.type
_entity_poly.pdbx_seq_one_letter_code
_entity_poly.pdbx_strand_id
1 'polypeptide(L)'
;MTFRPLPQVLTDWSAAGMGSRPLRDGLALLRSRYAALGLSRPLPLDRVMVGTRSEREGAYGGFHHPNQGYRHLQMRALITVSGPLSSGLPADPELAALDLLRAYAHDCLHYGSFRSYRLRGDEIVRTQYGVNFRRYDGRTYSAPDLAGSPTTRNLGVVMEGACDREARAIARQIARRLDITRSEGMTAYVFRDVTGTLTATDTAALSRPAHRATHAPTEPAAAFLESMGKYQESVNARYGRFLADVGRDEAADLHTAVLRATLSGSLTGLSAWLDHRHGPRSFASLFLNPGYPVRFPG
;
A
#
# COMPACT_ATOMS: atom_id res chain seq x y z
N MET A 1 22.79 3.74 4.07
CA MET A 1 21.71 2.91 4.67
C MET A 1 22.07 1.45 4.49
N THR A 2 21.91 0.64 5.52
CA THR A 2 22.19 -0.80 5.51
C THR A 2 20.90 -1.58 5.26
N PHE A 3 20.91 -2.43 4.23
CA PHE A 3 19.80 -3.33 3.91
C PHE A 3 20.19 -4.77 4.20
N ARG A 4 19.27 -5.54 4.78
CA ARG A 4 19.42 -6.99 5.00
C ARG A 4 18.19 -7.74 4.49
N PRO A 5 18.32 -8.97 3.99
CA PRO A 5 17.17 -9.80 3.67
C PRO A 5 16.25 -9.96 4.90
N LEU A 6 14.94 -9.96 4.69
CA LEU A 6 13.96 -10.08 5.78
C LEU A 6 14.22 -11.29 6.69
N PRO A 7 14.51 -12.51 6.20
CA PRO A 7 14.82 -13.64 7.08
C PRO A 7 15.98 -13.35 8.04
N GLN A 8 17.03 -12.68 7.57
CA GLN A 8 18.17 -12.31 8.41
C GLN A 8 17.76 -11.29 9.48
N VAL A 9 16.96 -10.29 9.13
CA VAL A 9 16.45 -9.32 10.11
C VAL A 9 15.64 -10.01 11.21
N LEU A 10 14.82 -11.01 10.86
CA LEU A 10 14.06 -11.76 11.85
C LEU A 10 14.94 -12.63 12.76
N THR A 11 16.00 -13.22 12.20
CA THR A 11 17.01 -13.93 13.00
C THR A 11 17.72 -12.97 13.97
N ASP A 12 18.15 -11.81 13.48
CA ASP A 12 18.83 -10.79 14.30
C ASP A 12 17.92 -10.29 15.43
N TRP A 13 16.65 -10.01 15.13
CA TRP A 13 15.66 -9.60 16.14
C TRP A 13 15.41 -10.69 17.17
N SER A 14 15.28 -11.94 16.74
CA SER A 14 15.10 -13.07 17.67
C SER A 14 16.32 -13.24 18.57
N ALA A 15 17.54 -13.10 18.05
CA ALA A 15 18.77 -13.17 18.84
C ALA A 15 18.89 -12.02 19.85
N ALA A 16 18.34 -10.85 19.52
CA ALA A 16 18.25 -9.71 20.41
C ALA A 16 17.07 -9.77 21.41
N GLY A 17 16.32 -10.88 21.47
CA GLY A 17 15.16 -11.05 22.36
C GLY A 17 13.92 -10.25 21.94
N MET A 18 13.88 -9.75 20.70
CA MET A 18 12.75 -8.98 20.18
C MET A 18 11.68 -9.89 19.60
N GLY A 19 10.44 -9.72 20.06
CA GLY A 19 9.30 -10.50 19.58
C GLY A 19 8.92 -10.16 18.14
N SER A 20 9.01 -11.14 17.24
CA SER A 20 8.52 -11.04 15.84
C SER A 20 7.12 -11.63 15.66
N ARG A 21 6.41 -11.88 16.77
CA ARG A 21 5.08 -12.52 16.79
C ARG A 21 4.05 -11.82 15.89
N PRO A 22 3.94 -10.47 15.86
CA PRO A 22 3.01 -9.80 14.97
C PRO A 22 3.23 -10.18 13.51
N LEU A 23 4.49 -10.17 13.06
CA LEU A 23 4.82 -10.55 11.68
C LEU A 23 4.50 -12.02 11.42
N ARG A 24 4.96 -12.94 12.28
CA ARG A 24 4.75 -14.39 12.09
C ARG A 24 3.27 -14.75 12.02
N ASP A 25 2.47 -14.29 12.97
CA ASP A 25 1.04 -14.58 13.04
C ASP A 25 0.31 -13.89 11.86
N GLY A 26 0.77 -12.70 11.46
CA GLY A 26 0.30 -11.97 10.28
C GLY A 26 0.59 -12.67 8.95
N LEU A 27 1.78 -13.29 8.79
CA LEU A 27 2.13 -14.05 7.59
C LEU A 27 1.19 -15.26 7.39
N ALA A 28 0.79 -15.92 8.47
CA ALA A 28 -0.16 -17.03 8.40
C ALA A 28 -1.55 -16.56 7.94
N LEU A 29 -2.06 -15.48 8.55
CA LEU A 29 -3.34 -14.86 8.16
C LEU A 29 -3.32 -14.40 6.70
N LEU A 30 -2.24 -13.71 6.30
CA LEU A 30 -2.04 -13.18 4.96
C LEU A 30 -2.12 -14.28 3.90
N ARG A 31 -1.42 -15.41 4.10
CA ARG A 31 -1.39 -16.51 3.13
C ARG A 31 -2.79 -17.02 2.82
N SER A 32 -3.59 -17.27 3.85
CA SER A 32 -4.97 -17.73 3.67
C SER A 32 -5.82 -16.68 2.97
N ARG A 33 -5.72 -15.41 3.39
CA ARG A 33 -6.52 -14.32 2.84
C ARG A 33 -6.18 -14.06 1.36
N TYR A 34 -4.91 -14.06 1.00
CA TYR A 34 -4.46 -13.75 -0.35
C TYR A 34 -4.72 -14.92 -1.31
N ALA A 35 -4.63 -16.17 -0.85
CA ALA A 35 -5.07 -17.31 -1.63
C ALA A 35 -6.57 -17.21 -2.01
N ALA A 36 -7.44 -16.77 -1.09
CA ALA A 36 -8.87 -16.55 -1.37
C ALA A 36 -9.15 -15.40 -2.37
N LEU A 37 -8.17 -14.50 -2.58
CA LEU A 37 -8.21 -13.44 -3.59
C LEU A 37 -7.60 -13.87 -4.94
N GLY A 38 -7.00 -15.08 -5.01
CA GLY A 38 -6.36 -15.61 -6.21
C GLY A 38 -4.83 -15.48 -6.24
N LEU A 39 -4.20 -14.98 -5.18
CA LEU A 39 -2.75 -14.92 -5.06
C LEU A 39 -2.22 -16.19 -4.37
N SER A 40 -1.83 -17.17 -5.17
CA SER A 40 -1.36 -18.49 -4.68
C SER A 40 0.05 -18.47 -4.08
N ARG A 41 0.89 -17.48 -4.44
CA ARG A 41 2.27 -17.36 -3.96
C ARG A 41 2.55 -15.91 -3.54
N PRO A 42 2.74 -15.63 -2.23
CA PRO A 42 3.17 -14.31 -1.79
C PRO A 42 4.62 -14.02 -2.21
N LEU A 43 5.04 -12.77 -2.05
CA LEU A 43 6.42 -12.35 -2.32
C LEU A 43 7.40 -13.19 -1.46
N PRO A 44 8.38 -13.88 -2.06
CA PRO A 44 9.37 -14.63 -1.29
C PRO A 44 10.13 -13.72 -0.30
N LEU A 45 10.31 -14.16 0.94
CA LEU A 45 10.89 -13.34 2.01
C LEU A 45 12.34 -12.92 1.71
N ASP A 46 13.10 -13.76 1.02
CA ASP A 46 14.46 -13.49 0.54
C ASP A 46 14.52 -12.38 -0.54
N ARG A 47 13.38 -12.05 -1.15
CA ARG A 47 13.22 -10.91 -2.06
C ARG A 47 12.73 -9.64 -1.37
N VAL A 48 12.73 -9.62 -0.04
CA VAL A 48 12.41 -8.44 0.75
C VAL A 48 13.70 -7.95 1.42
N MET A 49 14.16 -6.78 1.03
CA MET A 49 15.30 -6.12 1.66
C MET A 49 14.80 -5.09 2.65
N VAL A 50 15.21 -5.21 3.90
CA VAL A 50 14.80 -4.34 5.00
C VAL A 50 15.96 -3.44 5.38
N GLY A 51 15.76 -2.13 5.26
CA GLY A 51 16.67 -1.09 5.71
C GLY A 51 16.60 -0.99 7.23
N THR A 52 17.67 -1.37 7.92
CA THR A 52 17.71 -1.45 9.39
C THR A 52 18.49 -0.31 10.01
N ARG A 53 19.44 0.29 9.28
CA ARG A 53 20.33 1.34 9.80
C ARG A 53 20.64 2.43 8.79
N SER A 54 20.78 3.67 9.25
CA SER A 54 21.21 4.83 8.49
C SER A 54 22.26 5.62 9.25
N GLU A 55 23.24 6.18 8.54
CA GLU A 55 24.24 7.09 9.09
C GLU A 55 23.75 8.55 9.10
N ARG A 56 22.68 8.85 8.35
CA ARG A 56 22.05 10.18 8.38
C ARG A 56 21.44 10.39 9.77
N GLU A 57 21.89 11.45 10.44
CA GLU A 57 21.37 11.85 11.74
C GLU A 57 19.85 12.05 11.70
N GLY A 58 19.17 11.56 12.75
CA GLY A 58 17.72 11.67 12.88
C GLY A 58 16.90 10.89 11.84
N ALA A 59 17.52 10.08 10.98
CA ALA A 59 16.81 9.29 9.97
C ALA A 59 15.75 8.39 10.61
N TYR A 60 14.57 8.39 10.00
CA TYR A 60 13.40 7.67 10.48
C TYR A 60 12.85 6.77 9.37
N GLY A 61 12.65 5.49 9.67
CA GLY A 61 12.14 4.50 8.73
C GLY A 61 10.66 4.19 8.93
N GLY A 62 10.18 3.24 8.14
CA GLY A 62 8.81 2.75 8.09
C GLY A 62 8.18 2.91 6.71
N PHE A 63 6.89 2.60 6.60
CA PHE A 63 6.16 2.51 5.32
C PHE A 63 6.33 3.73 4.39
N HIS A 64 6.41 4.93 4.96
CA HIS A 64 6.50 6.21 4.23
C HIS A 64 7.92 6.68 3.94
N HIS A 65 8.94 5.85 4.20
CA HIS A 65 10.33 6.21 3.89
C HIS A 65 10.53 6.37 2.38
N PRO A 66 11.24 7.40 1.88
CA PRO A 66 11.32 7.73 0.45
C PRO A 66 11.95 6.64 -0.44
N ASN A 67 12.77 5.76 0.15
CA ASN A 67 13.39 4.65 -0.57
C ASN A 67 12.57 3.36 -0.56
N GLN A 68 11.39 3.36 0.06
CA GLN A 68 10.50 2.20 0.10
C GLN A 68 9.83 1.94 -1.26
N GLY A 69 9.57 0.67 -1.55
CA GLY A 69 8.64 0.27 -2.61
C GLY A 69 9.04 -1.02 -3.33
N TYR A 70 8.05 -1.56 -4.05
CA TYR A 70 8.21 -2.75 -4.87
C TYR A 70 8.87 -2.45 -6.24
N ARG A 71 10.00 -3.11 -6.50
CA ARG A 71 10.78 -3.03 -7.74
C ARG A 71 10.39 -4.20 -8.65
N HIS A 72 9.46 -3.95 -9.56
CA HIS A 72 8.77 -5.03 -10.28
C HIS A 72 9.62 -5.79 -11.30
N LEU A 73 10.61 -5.18 -11.97
CA LEU A 73 11.48 -5.92 -12.89
C LEU A 73 12.45 -6.84 -12.13
N GLN A 74 12.95 -6.35 -10.99
CA GLN A 74 13.79 -7.11 -10.06
C GLN A 74 12.96 -8.09 -9.21
N MET A 75 11.64 -7.94 -9.23
CA MET A 75 10.69 -8.67 -8.40
C MET A 75 11.10 -8.65 -6.92
N ARG A 76 11.49 -7.48 -6.40
CA ARG A 76 12.08 -7.28 -5.06
C ARG A 76 11.41 -6.11 -4.33
N ALA A 77 11.17 -6.24 -3.03
CA ALA A 77 10.71 -5.16 -2.17
C ALA A 77 11.87 -4.52 -1.42
N LEU A 78 11.85 -3.18 -1.30
CA LEU A 78 12.69 -2.43 -0.38
C LEU A 78 11.78 -1.83 0.69
N ILE A 79 11.96 -2.22 1.95
CA ILE A 79 11.20 -1.75 3.10
C ILE A 79 12.19 -1.18 4.12
N THR A 80 11.76 -0.31 5.03
CA THR A 80 12.61 0.13 6.15
C THR A 80 11.95 -0.20 7.49
N VAL A 81 12.75 -0.47 8.52
CA VAL A 81 12.23 -0.68 9.88
C VAL A 81 11.60 0.63 10.37
N SER A 82 10.39 0.55 10.93
CA SER A 82 9.74 1.72 11.53
C SER A 82 10.50 2.21 12.76
N GLY A 83 10.69 3.53 12.85
CA GLY A 83 11.40 4.16 13.96
C GLY A 83 12.76 4.77 13.58
N PRO A 84 13.50 5.31 14.57
CA PRO A 84 14.85 5.82 14.37
C PRO A 84 15.79 4.74 13.83
N LEU A 85 16.57 5.07 12.81
CA LEU A 85 17.46 4.13 12.11
C LEU A 85 18.93 4.20 12.59
N SER A 86 19.21 4.77 13.76
CA SER A 86 20.59 4.97 14.24
C SER A 86 21.22 3.68 14.80
N SER A 87 20.45 2.87 15.53
CA SER A 87 20.94 1.72 16.31
C SER A 87 20.98 0.40 15.52
N GLY A 88 20.23 0.29 14.42
CA GLY A 88 20.05 -0.99 13.72
C GLY A 88 18.95 -1.88 14.28
N LEU A 89 18.37 -1.51 15.43
CA LEU A 89 17.31 -2.23 16.12
C LEU A 89 16.09 -1.31 16.32
N PRO A 90 14.85 -1.82 16.18
CA PRO A 90 13.66 -1.00 16.40
C PRO A 90 13.57 -0.53 17.85
N ALA A 91 13.29 0.76 18.05
CA ALA A 91 12.99 1.31 19.37
C ALA A 91 11.65 0.79 19.92
N ASP A 92 10.70 0.47 19.03
CA ASP A 92 9.42 -0.15 19.35
C ASP A 92 9.26 -1.42 18.49
N PRO A 93 9.70 -2.59 18.99
CA PRO A 93 9.73 -3.82 18.19
C PRO A 93 8.35 -4.29 17.71
N GLU A 94 7.31 -4.13 18.51
CA GLU A 94 5.96 -4.58 18.15
C GLU A 94 5.36 -3.72 17.04
N LEU A 95 5.49 -2.40 17.15
CA LEU A 95 5.01 -1.48 16.13
C LEU A 95 5.83 -1.62 14.84
N ALA A 96 7.14 -1.81 14.95
CA ALA A 96 7.99 -2.09 13.80
C ALA A 96 7.62 -3.41 13.12
N ALA A 97 7.26 -4.45 13.88
CA ALA A 97 6.78 -5.71 13.32
C ALA A 97 5.42 -5.56 12.61
N LEU A 98 4.50 -4.74 13.14
CA LEU A 98 3.22 -4.44 12.49
C LEU A 98 3.39 -3.62 11.20
N ASP A 99 4.26 -2.60 11.21
CA ASP A 99 4.54 -1.80 10.02
C ASP A 99 5.23 -2.64 8.93
N LEU A 100 6.18 -3.50 9.33
CA LEU A 100 6.82 -4.46 8.44
C LEU A 100 5.82 -5.47 7.86
N LEU A 101 4.86 -5.94 8.66
CA LEU A 101 3.76 -6.79 8.19
C LEU A 101 2.89 -6.07 7.15
N ARG A 102 2.49 -4.81 7.41
CA ARG A 102 1.74 -4.00 6.44
C ARG A 102 2.53 -3.84 5.15
N ALA A 103 3.78 -3.41 5.23
CA ALA A 103 4.63 -3.18 4.07
C ALA A 103 4.82 -4.47 3.24
N TYR A 104 5.09 -5.59 3.89
CA TYR A 104 5.19 -6.89 3.23
C TYR A 104 3.85 -7.31 2.58
N ALA A 105 2.74 -7.11 3.28
CA ALA A 105 1.42 -7.47 2.78
C ALA A 105 1.04 -6.66 1.54
N HIS A 106 1.27 -5.35 1.61
CA HIS A 106 1.13 -4.43 0.50
C HIS A 106 1.95 -4.87 -0.73
N ASP A 107 3.24 -5.13 -0.53
CA ASP A 107 4.15 -5.49 -1.62
C ASP A 107 3.89 -6.90 -2.15
N CYS A 108 3.27 -7.80 -1.37
CA CYS A 108 2.75 -9.07 -1.89
C CYS A 108 1.65 -8.88 -2.92
N LEU A 109 0.73 -7.92 -2.72
CA LEU A 109 -0.32 -7.62 -3.69
C LEU A 109 0.28 -7.01 -4.95
N HIS A 110 1.25 -6.11 -4.83
CA HIS A 110 1.99 -5.61 -5.99
C HIS A 110 2.77 -6.72 -6.69
N TYR A 111 3.47 -7.58 -5.96
CA TYR A 111 4.17 -8.74 -6.53
C TYR A 111 3.20 -9.62 -7.34
N GLY A 112 2.07 -9.97 -6.75
CA GLY A 112 1.04 -10.82 -7.35
C GLY A 112 0.18 -10.17 -8.43
N SER A 113 0.23 -8.86 -8.59
CA SER A 113 -0.58 -8.14 -9.58
C SER A 113 -0.20 -8.53 -11.00
N PHE A 114 -1.22 -8.79 -11.84
CA PHE A 114 -1.03 -9.09 -13.25
C PHE A 114 -0.29 -7.96 -13.97
N ARG A 115 0.58 -8.31 -14.91
CA ARG A 115 1.27 -7.34 -15.76
C ARG A 115 1.34 -7.88 -17.18
N SER A 116 1.08 -7.01 -18.15
CA SER A 116 1.37 -7.29 -19.55
C SER A 116 2.42 -6.33 -20.08
N TYR A 117 3.33 -6.88 -20.87
CA TYR A 117 4.39 -6.15 -21.54
C TYR A 117 4.28 -6.41 -23.04
N ARG A 118 4.69 -5.42 -23.83
CA ARG A 118 4.85 -5.56 -25.27
C ARG A 118 6.25 -5.12 -25.65
N LEU A 119 6.86 -5.89 -26.54
CA LEU A 119 8.08 -5.49 -27.22
C LEU A 119 7.70 -4.58 -28.39
N ARG A 120 8.35 -3.42 -28.50
CA ARG A 120 8.18 -2.48 -29.62
C ARG A 120 9.56 -2.01 -30.06
N GLY A 121 10.04 -2.55 -31.18
CA GLY A 121 11.47 -2.44 -31.51
C GLY A 121 12.28 -3.07 -30.37
N ASP A 122 13.22 -2.33 -29.82
CA ASP A 122 14.06 -2.78 -28.69
C ASP A 122 13.55 -2.32 -27.32
N GLU A 123 12.38 -1.68 -27.25
CA GLU A 123 11.78 -1.18 -26.00
C GLU A 123 10.74 -2.15 -25.43
N ILE A 124 10.88 -2.47 -24.14
CA ILE A 124 9.87 -3.20 -23.36
C ILE A 124 8.91 -2.20 -22.73
N VAL A 125 7.65 -2.18 -23.18
CA VAL A 125 6.63 -1.27 -22.66
C VAL A 125 5.58 -2.04 -21.86
N ARG A 126 5.37 -1.64 -20.60
CA ARG A 126 4.30 -2.18 -19.76
C ARG A 126 2.95 -1.61 -20.19
N THR A 127 2.09 -2.46 -20.75
CA THR A 127 0.76 -2.08 -21.23
C THR A 127 -0.35 -2.26 -20.20
N GLN A 128 -0.11 -3.05 -19.16
CA GLN A 128 -1.06 -3.24 -18.07
C GLN A 128 -0.35 -3.49 -16.75
N TYR A 129 -0.93 -2.96 -15.68
CA TYR A 129 -0.58 -3.24 -14.30
C TYR A 129 -1.85 -3.40 -13.48
N GLY A 130 -2.21 -4.64 -13.15
CA GLY A 130 -3.49 -4.99 -12.57
C GLY A 130 -4.66 -4.50 -13.44
N VAL A 131 -5.47 -3.62 -12.90
CA VAL A 131 -6.59 -2.98 -13.61
C VAL A 131 -6.20 -1.70 -14.36
N ASN A 132 -4.96 -1.21 -14.21
CA ASN A 132 -4.50 0.01 -14.85
C ASN A 132 -3.87 -0.29 -16.22
N PHE A 133 -4.41 0.31 -17.28
CA PHE A 133 -3.93 0.12 -18.65
C PHE A 133 -3.20 1.36 -19.15
N ARG A 134 -2.13 1.12 -19.91
CA ARG A 134 -1.32 2.17 -20.53
C ARG A 134 -1.02 1.82 -21.98
N ARG A 135 -1.11 2.83 -22.86
CA ARG A 135 -0.63 2.73 -24.23
C ARG A 135 0.89 2.83 -24.28
N TYR A 136 1.45 2.44 -25.42
CA TYR A 136 2.89 2.56 -25.65
C TYR A 136 3.36 4.03 -25.70
N ASP A 137 2.47 4.96 -26.07
CA ASP A 137 2.74 6.41 -26.12
C ASP A 137 2.56 7.09 -24.75
N GLY A 138 2.38 6.29 -23.70
CA GLY A 138 2.29 6.77 -22.33
C GLY A 138 0.89 7.16 -21.89
N ARG A 139 -0.12 7.22 -22.77
CA ARG A 139 -1.50 7.55 -22.39
C ARG A 139 -2.10 6.49 -21.46
N THR A 140 -2.69 6.93 -20.36
CA THR A 140 -3.34 6.07 -19.35
C THR A 140 -4.83 5.93 -19.61
N TYR A 141 -5.38 4.74 -19.34
CA TYR A 141 -6.81 4.48 -19.48
C TYR A 141 -7.64 5.33 -18.54
N SER A 142 -7.19 5.56 -17.31
CA SER A 142 -7.81 6.50 -16.38
C SER A 142 -7.12 7.84 -16.34
N ALA A 143 -7.91 8.91 -16.35
CA ALA A 143 -7.42 10.27 -16.21
C ALA A 143 -6.97 10.55 -14.76
N PRO A 144 -6.05 11.49 -14.54
CA PRO A 144 -5.83 12.07 -13.23
C PRO A 144 -7.13 12.65 -12.67
N ASP A 145 -7.31 12.57 -11.35
CA ASP A 145 -8.42 13.25 -10.69
C ASP A 145 -8.25 14.76 -10.84
N LEU A 146 -9.35 15.48 -11.05
CA LEU A 146 -9.35 16.94 -11.06
C LEU A 146 -8.86 17.50 -9.72
N ALA A 147 -8.23 18.67 -9.76
CA ALA A 147 -7.86 19.39 -8.55
C ALA A 147 -9.10 19.61 -7.67
N GLY A 148 -8.98 19.28 -6.38
CA GLY A 148 -10.08 19.37 -5.42
C GLY A 148 -11.14 18.27 -5.50
N SER A 149 -11.01 17.27 -6.39
CA SER A 149 -11.96 16.16 -6.43
C SER A 149 -11.95 15.40 -5.09
N PRO A 150 -13.12 15.18 -4.46
CA PRO A 150 -13.18 14.44 -3.21
C PRO A 150 -12.89 12.96 -3.47
N THR A 151 -13.43 12.36 -4.53
CA THR A 151 -13.28 10.93 -4.83
C THR A 151 -12.15 10.66 -5.82
N THR A 152 -11.96 9.41 -6.22
CA THR A 152 -11.01 9.07 -7.29
C THR A 152 -11.63 8.25 -8.39
N ARG A 153 -11.28 8.59 -9.63
CA ARG A 153 -11.50 7.79 -10.84
C ARG A 153 -10.16 7.41 -11.48
N ASN A 154 -9.06 7.64 -10.79
CA ASN A 154 -7.73 7.21 -11.21
C ASN A 154 -7.51 5.74 -10.78
N LEU A 155 -7.41 4.84 -11.76
CA LEU A 155 -7.22 3.40 -11.49
C LEU A 155 -5.92 3.09 -10.76
N GLY A 156 -4.90 3.94 -10.87
CA GLY A 156 -3.68 3.84 -10.07
C GLY A 156 -3.94 4.09 -8.59
N VAL A 157 -4.72 5.12 -8.25
CA VAL A 157 -5.11 5.42 -6.86
C VAL A 157 -6.06 4.36 -6.32
N VAL A 158 -7.00 3.89 -7.13
CA VAL A 158 -7.91 2.78 -6.76
C VAL A 158 -7.12 1.52 -6.43
N MET A 159 -6.16 1.15 -7.27
CA MET A 159 -5.32 -0.03 -7.06
C MET A 159 -4.44 0.11 -5.81
N GLU A 160 -3.74 1.23 -5.66
CA GLU A 160 -2.87 1.50 -4.52
C GLU A 160 -3.67 1.50 -3.20
N GLY A 161 -4.79 2.22 -3.17
CA GLY A 161 -5.66 2.27 -2.00
C GLY A 161 -6.29 0.91 -1.67
N ALA A 162 -6.58 0.08 -2.67
CA ALA A 162 -7.01 -1.31 -2.43
C ALA A 162 -5.90 -2.14 -1.79
N CYS A 163 -4.66 -2.02 -2.27
CA CYS A 163 -3.52 -2.75 -1.71
C CYS A 163 -3.27 -2.33 -0.25
N ASP A 164 -3.21 -1.03 0.03
CA ASP A 164 -2.92 -0.54 1.39
C ASP A 164 -4.10 -0.74 2.36
N ARG A 165 -5.35 -0.63 1.90
CA ARG A 165 -6.52 -0.95 2.74
C ARG A 165 -6.49 -2.41 3.21
N GLU A 166 -6.20 -3.35 2.32
CA GLU A 166 -6.14 -4.78 2.64
C GLU A 166 -4.93 -5.08 3.55
N ALA A 167 -3.76 -4.51 3.27
CA ALA A 167 -2.58 -4.65 4.13
C ALA A 167 -2.81 -4.14 5.55
N ARG A 168 -3.42 -2.97 5.70
CA ARG A 168 -3.78 -2.39 7.01
C ARG A 168 -4.87 -3.18 7.74
N ALA A 169 -5.80 -3.81 7.01
CA ALA A 169 -6.79 -4.69 7.62
C ALA A 169 -6.14 -5.93 8.28
N ILE A 170 -5.15 -6.54 7.61
CA ILE A 170 -4.34 -7.63 8.19
C ILE A 170 -3.59 -7.14 9.43
N ALA A 171 -2.87 -6.02 9.33
CA ALA A 171 -2.12 -5.46 10.46
C ALA A 171 -3.03 -5.13 11.66
N ARG A 172 -4.20 -4.54 11.42
CA ARG A 172 -5.21 -4.25 12.46
C ARG A 172 -5.75 -5.51 13.13
N GLN A 173 -6.01 -6.57 12.36
CA GLN A 173 -6.48 -7.83 12.93
C GLN A 173 -5.44 -8.45 13.87
N ILE A 174 -4.15 -8.39 13.49
CA ILE A 174 -3.05 -8.86 14.32
C ILE A 174 -2.87 -7.98 15.57
N ALA A 175 -2.90 -6.65 15.41
CA ALA A 175 -2.80 -5.72 16.54
C ALA A 175 -3.89 -6.01 17.58
N ARG A 176 -5.15 -6.19 17.15
CA ARG A 176 -6.26 -6.56 18.05
C ARG A 176 -6.06 -7.92 18.72
N ARG A 177 -5.60 -8.93 17.98
CA ARG A 177 -5.37 -10.28 18.51
C ARG A 177 -4.27 -10.32 19.57
N LEU A 178 -3.30 -9.42 19.46
CA LEU A 178 -2.14 -9.35 20.34
C LEU A 178 -2.24 -8.21 21.37
N ASP A 179 -3.38 -7.51 21.43
CA ASP A 179 -3.63 -6.36 22.30
C ASP A 179 -2.58 -5.24 22.18
N ILE A 180 -2.06 -5.03 20.97
CA ILE A 180 -1.06 -3.98 20.71
C ILE A 180 -1.81 -2.65 20.52
N THR A 181 -1.46 -1.65 21.33
CA THR A 181 -2.02 -0.29 21.27
C THR A 181 -0.95 0.77 21.47
N ARG A 182 -1.15 1.97 20.92
CA ARG A 182 -0.33 3.16 21.19
C ARG A 182 -1.24 4.38 21.30
N SER A 183 -1.18 5.09 22.42
CA SER A 183 -2.05 6.23 22.72
C SER A 183 -1.37 7.59 22.56
N GLU A 184 -0.05 7.66 22.67
CA GLU A 184 0.67 8.93 22.77
C GLU A 184 1.84 9.09 21.79
N GLY A 185 2.21 10.35 21.55
CA GLY A 185 3.37 10.74 20.74
C GLY A 185 3.29 10.31 19.28
N MET A 186 4.46 10.26 18.63
CA MET A 186 4.59 9.84 17.23
C MET A 186 4.08 8.41 16.99
N THR A 187 4.34 7.51 17.94
CA THR A 187 3.99 6.08 17.81
C THR A 187 2.48 5.87 17.71
N ALA A 188 1.67 6.74 18.32
CA ALA A 188 0.22 6.70 18.17
C ALA A 188 -0.24 7.00 16.74
N TYR A 189 0.39 7.96 16.06
CA TYR A 189 0.11 8.24 14.64
C TYR A 189 0.53 7.08 13.74
N VAL A 190 1.74 6.55 13.95
CA VAL A 190 2.24 5.38 13.22
C VAL A 190 1.32 4.18 13.43
N PHE A 191 0.91 3.89 14.66
CA PHE A 191 -0.01 2.81 14.96
C PHE A 191 -1.36 2.99 14.26
N ARG A 192 -1.94 4.19 14.31
CA ARG A 192 -3.19 4.49 13.60
C ARG A 192 -3.04 4.34 12.10
N ASP A 193 -1.91 4.74 11.53
CA ASP A 193 -1.64 4.58 10.10
C ASP A 193 -1.53 3.11 9.71
N VAL A 194 -0.68 2.36 10.42
CA VAL A 194 -0.45 0.93 10.19
C VAL A 194 -1.72 0.10 10.30
N THR A 195 -2.64 0.49 11.19
CA THR A 195 -3.92 -0.20 11.39
C THR A 195 -5.07 0.38 10.57
N GLY A 196 -4.81 1.41 9.75
CA GLY A 196 -5.83 2.05 8.91
C GLY A 196 -6.94 2.72 9.71
N THR A 197 -6.59 3.33 10.83
CA THR A 197 -7.47 4.06 11.75
C THR A 197 -7.11 5.55 11.89
N LEU A 198 -6.20 6.08 11.06
CA LEU A 198 -6.00 7.53 10.95
C LEU A 198 -7.30 8.24 10.56
N THR A 199 -7.64 9.26 11.33
CA THR A 199 -8.85 10.08 11.15
C THR A 199 -8.57 11.31 10.29
N ALA A 200 -9.63 11.99 9.83
CA ALA A 200 -9.50 13.29 9.17
C ALA A 200 -8.91 14.37 10.10
N THR A 201 -9.20 14.28 11.41
CA THR A 201 -8.59 15.16 12.42
C THR A 201 -7.08 14.90 12.53
N ASP A 202 -6.65 13.63 12.46
CA ASP A 202 -5.23 13.30 12.44
C ASP A 202 -4.55 13.90 11.20
N THR A 203 -5.11 13.74 10.00
CA THR A 203 -4.47 14.27 8.78
C THR A 203 -4.42 15.80 8.77
N ALA A 204 -5.50 16.46 9.22
CA ALA A 204 -5.53 17.91 9.41
C ALA A 204 -4.52 18.38 10.47
N ALA A 205 -4.23 17.56 11.48
CA ALA A 205 -3.17 17.85 12.43
C ALA A 205 -1.78 17.68 11.81
N LEU A 206 -1.55 16.57 11.09
CA LEU A 206 -0.29 16.28 10.43
C LEU A 206 0.04 17.26 9.30
N SER A 207 -0.93 17.97 8.71
CA SER A 207 -0.65 19.02 7.71
C SER A 207 0.00 20.26 8.31
N ARG A 208 -0.15 20.51 9.62
CA ARG A 208 0.40 21.69 10.32
C ARG A 208 1.86 21.46 10.76
N PRO A 209 2.84 22.26 10.27
CA PRO A 209 4.25 22.08 10.63
C PRO A 209 4.53 22.14 12.14
N ALA A 210 3.89 23.07 12.86
CA ALA A 210 4.05 23.20 14.31
C ALA A 210 3.59 21.93 15.06
N HIS A 211 2.49 21.30 14.62
CA HIS A 211 1.99 20.05 15.20
C HIS A 211 2.98 18.90 14.97
N ARG A 212 3.56 18.81 13.77
CA ARG A 212 4.60 17.82 13.46
C ARG A 212 5.83 18.02 14.33
N ALA A 213 6.31 19.26 14.50
CA ALA A 213 7.47 19.56 15.34
C ALA A 213 7.29 19.16 16.82
N THR A 214 6.06 19.25 17.36
CA THR A 214 5.76 18.79 18.72
C THR A 214 5.84 17.27 18.88
N HIS A 215 5.52 16.52 17.84
CA HIS A 215 5.42 15.05 17.91
C HIS A 215 6.63 14.33 17.29
N ALA A 216 7.42 15.02 16.48
CA ALA A 216 8.59 14.50 15.80
C ALA A 216 9.79 15.43 16.04
N PRO A 217 10.73 15.05 16.92
CA PRO A 217 11.79 15.96 17.39
C PRO A 217 12.88 16.26 16.35
N THR A 218 12.92 15.52 15.24
CA THR A 218 13.89 15.70 14.17
C THR A 218 13.21 16.02 12.84
N GLU A 219 13.90 16.75 11.95
CA GLU A 219 13.39 17.05 10.61
C GLU A 219 12.99 15.79 9.83
N PRO A 220 13.78 14.70 9.79
CA PRO A 220 13.38 13.50 9.05
C PRO A 220 12.14 12.81 9.64
N ALA A 221 11.95 12.85 10.96
CA ALA A 221 10.75 12.32 11.59
C ALA A 221 9.51 13.20 11.28
N ALA A 222 9.68 14.52 11.21
CA ALA A 222 8.62 15.44 10.82
C ALA A 222 8.24 15.27 9.34
N ALA A 223 9.23 15.07 8.46
CA ALA A 223 9.01 14.75 7.05
C ALA A 223 8.28 13.40 6.87
N PHE A 224 8.60 12.41 7.71
CA PHE A 224 7.90 11.13 7.73
C PHE A 224 6.42 11.30 8.09
N LEU A 225 6.09 12.07 9.15
CA LEU A 225 4.71 12.38 9.51
C LEU A 225 3.96 13.15 8.41
N GLU A 226 4.65 14.06 7.73
CA GLU A 226 4.07 14.78 6.60
C GLU A 226 3.73 13.84 5.44
N SER A 227 4.65 12.94 5.08
CA SER A 227 4.44 11.94 4.03
C SER A 227 3.27 11.02 4.36
N MET A 228 3.17 10.58 5.61
CA MET A 228 2.04 9.79 6.12
C MET A 228 0.70 10.51 5.92
N GLY A 229 0.62 11.79 6.34
CA GLY A 229 -0.59 12.60 6.16
C GLY A 229 -0.97 12.76 4.68
N LYS A 230 0.01 13.09 3.83
CA LYS A 230 -0.19 13.23 2.38
C LYS A 230 -0.65 11.93 1.72
N TYR A 231 -0.05 10.80 2.08
CA TYR A 231 -0.46 9.49 1.55
C TYR A 231 -1.88 9.14 1.98
N GLN A 232 -2.22 9.35 3.26
CA GLN A 232 -3.56 9.11 3.77
C GLN A 232 -4.61 9.94 3.01
N GLU A 233 -4.34 11.22 2.72
CA GLU A 233 -5.28 12.09 2.00
C GLU A 233 -5.37 11.79 0.49
N SER A 234 -4.22 11.56 -0.15
CA SER A 234 -4.13 11.40 -1.62
C SER A 234 -4.50 10.00 -2.11
N VAL A 235 -4.35 8.97 -1.27
CA VAL A 235 -4.61 7.58 -1.65
C VAL A 235 -5.77 7.01 -0.83
N ASN A 236 -5.55 6.88 0.48
CA ASN A 236 -6.43 6.06 1.32
C ASN A 236 -7.82 6.66 1.51
N ALA A 237 -7.89 7.95 1.79
CA ALA A 237 -9.16 8.66 1.96
C ALA A 237 -9.94 8.73 0.63
N ARG A 238 -9.24 8.92 -0.50
CA ARG A 238 -9.86 8.89 -1.83
C ARG A 238 -10.43 7.52 -2.17
N TYR A 239 -9.67 6.46 -1.91
CA TYR A 239 -10.15 5.10 -2.12
C TYR A 239 -11.34 4.77 -1.20
N GLY A 240 -11.30 5.21 0.07
CA GLY A 240 -12.43 5.10 0.98
C GLY A 240 -13.70 5.78 0.45
N ARG A 241 -13.58 6.99 -0.10
CA ARG A 241 -14.71 7.70 -0.73
C ARG A 241 -15.17 7.03 -2.02
N PHE A 242 -14.26 6.54 -2.87
CA PHE A 242 -14.63 5.72 -4.03
C PHE A 242 -15.48 4.50 -3.64
N LEU A 243 -15.08 3.78 -2.59
CA LEU A 243 -15.87 2.65 -2.07
C LEU A 243 -17.22 3.09 -1.52
N ALA A 244 -17.30 4.22 -0.82
CA ALA A 244 -18.57 4.74 -0.31
C ALA A 244 -19.51 5.19 -1.45
N ASP A 245 -18.98 5.86 -2.47
CA ASP A 245 -19.75 6.41 -3.57
C ASP A 245 -20.27 5.32 -4.52
N VAL A 246 -19.38 4.40 -4.92
CA VAL A 246 -19.64 3.39 -5.95
C VAL A 246 -20.11 2.07 -5.34
N GLY A 247 -19.54 1.70 -4.19
CA GLY A 247 -19.83 0.47 -3.47
C GLY A 247 -21.05 0.59 -2.56
N ARG A 248 -21.22 1.75 -1.90
CA ARG A 248 -22.24 2.00 -0.88
C ARG A 248 -22.24 0.88 0.18
N ASP A 249 -23.38 0.24 0.41
CA ASP A 249 -23.52 -0.85 1.39
C ASP A 249 -22.73 -2.11 1.01
N GLU A 250 -22.29 -2.20 -0.25
CA GLU A 250 -21.51 -3.32 -0.80
C GLU A 250 -20.03 -2.96 -1.02
N ALA A 251 -19.53 -1.96 -0.30
CA ALA A 251 -18.14 -1.51 -0.37
C ALA A 251 -17.11 -2.64 -0.17
N ALA A 252 -17.41 -3.63 0.69
CA ALA A 252 -16.53 -4.78 0.91
C ALA A 252 -16.45 -5.72 -0.31
N ASP A 253 -17.56 -5.90 -1.01
CA ASP A 253 -17.63 -6.73 -2.22
C ASP A 253 -16.94 -6.03 -3.39
N LEU A 254 -17.17 -4.72 -3.55
CA LEU A 254 -16.42 -3.91 -4.51
C LEU A 254 -14.91 -3.96 -4.24
N HIS A 255 -14.50 -3.82 -2.99
CA HIS A 255 -13.08 -3.93 -2.61
C HIS A 255 -12.49 -5.29 -3.01
N THR A 256 -13.22 -6.38 -2.74
CA THR A 256 -12.82 -7.74 -3.12
C THR A 256 -12.75 -7.91 -4.64
N ALA A 257 -13.72 -7.37 -5.39
CA ALA A 257 -13.73 -7.41 -6.85
C ALA A 257 -12.54 -6.64 -7.45
N VAL A 258 -12.19 -5.48 -6.90
CA VAL A 258 -11.01 -4.69 -7.30
C VAL A 258 -9.72 -5.47 -7.08
N LEU A 259 -9.54 -6.11 -5.92
CA LEU A 259 -8.35 -6.91 -5.63
C LEU A 259 -8.23 -8.12 -6.57
N ARG A 260 -9.33 -8.86 -6.79
CA ARG A 260 -9.34 -10.00 -7.73
C ARG A 260 -9.02 -9.58 -9.16
N ALA A 261 -9.57 -8.45 -9.62
CA ALA A 261 -9.27 -7.90 -10.94
C ALA A 261 -7.80 -7.43 -11.03
N THR A 262 -7.25 -6.86 -9.96
CA THR A 262 -5.85 -6.43 -9.88
C THR A 262 -4.88 -7.63 -9.96
N LEU A 263 -5.18 -8.72 -9.26
CA LEU A 263 -4.36 -9.92 -9.26
C LEU A 263 -4.46 -10.70 -10.58
N SER A 264 -5.66 -10.85 -11.14
CA SER A 264 -5.88 -11.60 -12.37
C SER A 264 -5.60 -10.82 -13.66
N GLY A 265 -5.67 -9.49 -13.62
CA GLY A 265 -5.67 -8.63 -14.80
C GLY A 265 -6.97 -8.69 -15.62
N SER A 266 -7.95 -9.49 -15.20
CA SER A 266 -9.25 -9.59 -15.85
C SER A 266 -10.23 -8.62 -15.24
N LEU A 267 -10.88 -7.81 -16.09
CA LEU A 267 -11.95 -6.92 -15.67
C LEU A 267 -13.31 -7.60 -15.61
N THR A 268 -13.47 -8.84 -16.09
CA THR A 268 -14.79 -9.47 -16.27
C THR A 268 -15.65 -9.42 -15.00
N GLY A 269 -15.10 -9.85 -13.86
CA GLY A 269 -15.83 -9.85 -12.59
C GLY A 269 -16.14 -8.45 -12.07
N LEU A 270 -15.18 -7.52 -12.17
CA LEU A 270 -15.36 -6.13 -11.72
C LEU A 270 -16.37 -5.39 -12.60
N SER A 271 -16.29 -5.54 -13.92
CA SER A 271 -17.24 -4.95 -14.87
C SER A 271 -18.63 -5.53 -14.69
N ALA A 272 -18.78 -6.85 -14.52
CA ALA A 272 -20.09 -7.45 -14.26
C ALA A 272 -20.70 -6.96 -12.94
N TRP A 273 -19.88 -6.84 -11.88
CA TRP A 273 -20.33 -6.29 -10.60
C TRP A 273 -20.82 -4.85 -10.73
N LEU A 274 -20.08 -4.01 -11.47
CA LEU A 274 -20.44 -2.62 -11.74
C LEU A 274 -21.68 -2.52 -12.62
N ASP A 275 -21.74 -3.30 -13.70
CA ASP A 275 -22.82 -3.23 -14.68
C ASP A 275 -24.16 -3.66 -14.08
N HIS A 276 -24.15 -4.64 -13.17
CA HIS A 276 -25.34 -5.06 -12.43
C HIS A 276 -25.94 -3.94 -11.56
N ARG A 277 -25.11 -3.02 -11.04
CA ARG A 277 -25.52 -1.98 -10.08
C ARG A 277 -25.73 -0.61 -10.71
N HIS A 278 -24.94 -0.30 -11.73
CA HIS A 278 -24.86 1.04 -12.32
C HIS A 278 -25.24 1.06 -13.81
N GLY A 279 -25.62 -0.09 -14.38
CA GLY A 279 -26.01 -0.25 -15.78
C GLY A 279 -24.84 -0.61 -16.71
N PRO A 280 -25.12 -0.96 -17.97
CA PRO A 280 -24.10 -1.49 -18.88
C PRO A 280 -22.96 -0.51 -19.16
N ARG A 281 -21.74 -1.04 -19.30
CA ARG A 281 -20.49 -0.27 -19.57
C ARG A 281 -20.07 0.67 -18.44
N SER A 282 -20.48 0.41 -17.21
CA SER A 282 -20.19 1.25 -16.05
C SER A 282 -18.70 1.41 -15.78
N PHE A 283 -17.90 0.36 -16.00
CA PHE A 283 -16.44 0.48 -15.86
C PHE A 283 -15.86 1.57 -16.78
N ALA A 284 -16.23 1.56 -18.06
CA ALA A 284 -15.76 2.57 -19.01
C ALA A 284 -16.30 3.96 -18.65
N SER A 285 -17.58 4.07 -18.30
CA SER A 285 -18.18 5.35 -17.89
C SER A 285 -17.48 5.97 -16.66
N LEU A 286 -17.01 5.14 -15.73
CA LEU A 286 -16.32 5.60 -14.53
C LEU A 286 -14.86 5.98 -14.80
N PHE A 287 -14.14 5.19 -15.59
CA PHE A 287 -12.68 5.24 -15.63
C PHE A 287 -12.09 5.66 -16.96
N LEU A 288 -12.83 5.59 -18.08
CA LEU A 288 -12.26 5.85 -19.40
C LEU A 288 -11.90 7.34 -19.54
N ASN A 289 -10.62 7.59 -19.74
CA ASN A 289 -10.08 8.88 -20.14
C ASN A 289 -10.57 9.20 -21.57
N PRO A 290 -11.20 10.36 -21.82
CA PRO A 290 -11.62 10.76 -23.17
C PRO A 290 -10.49 10.75 -24.21
N GLY A 291 -9.25 11.02 -23.80
CA GLY A 291 -8.06 10.97 -24.66
C GLY A 291 -7.53 9.54 -24.94
N TYR A 292 -8.17 8.51 -24.37
CA TYR A 292 -7.83 7.12 -24.58
C TYR A 292 -8.68 6.54 -25.72
N PRO A 293 -8.10 6.31 -26.92
CA PRO A 293 -8.88 5.87 -28.07
C PRO A 293 -9.41 4.47 -27.82
N VAL A 294 -10.74 4.33 -27.87
CA VAL A 294 -11.43 3.04 -27.86
C VAL A 294 -11.02 2.32 -29.14
N ARG A 295 -10.37 1.15 -29.03
CA ARG A 295 -10.24 0.29 -30.20
C ARG A 295 -11.64 -0.24 -30.50
N PHE A 296 -12.26 0.25 -31.57
CA PHE A 296 -13.21 -0.58 -32.29
C PHE A 296 -12.42 -1.76 -32.85
N PRO A 297 -12.88 -3.01 -32.66
CA PRO A 297 -12.33 -4.12 -33.43
C PRO A 297 -12.65 -3.84 -34.90
N GLY A 298 -11.60 -3.74 -35.71
CA GLY A 298 -11.67 -3.95 -37.16
C GLY A 298 -11.35 -5.41 -37.46
#